data_AF-A0A1B1M836-F1
#
_entry.id   AF-A0A1B1M836-F1
#
_cell.length_a   1.000
_cell.length_b   1.000
_cell.length_c   1.000
_cell.angle_alpha   90.00
_cell.angle_beta   90.00
_cell.angle_gamma   90.00
#
_symmetry.space_group_name_H-M   'P 1'
#
loop_
_entity.id
_entity.type
_entity.pdbx_description
1 polymer ?
#
loop_
_entity_poly.entity_id
_entity_poly.type
_entity_poly.pdbx_seq_one_letter_code
_entity_poly.pdbx_strand_id
1 'polypeptide(L)'
;MHRYEALSDDYYVFPGAIAYALRRYRGFLKPPGRRPRYPYLDDCDCRGCSLRDVRHARDVLDGALKELPPRARAELGRVVAGLDRGYLARTLPDPLAHTRRPRGTDGWWHRRLEGCRYAQSGSV
;
A
#
# COMPACT_ATOMS: atom_id res chain seq x y z
N MET A 1 -5.30 15.72 8.22
CA MET A 1 -4.59 15.05 7.11
C MET A 1 -3.76 16.03 6.29
N HIS A 2 -4.33 17.12 5.77
CA HIS A 2 -3.62 18.11 4.94
C HIS A 2 -2.33 18.70 5.53
N ARG A 3 -2.22 18.84 6.86
CA ARG A 3 -1.00 19.34 7.50
C ARG A 3 0.20 18.39 7.38
N TYR A 4 -0.01 17.06 7.36
CA TYR A 4 1.09 16.11 7.16
C TYR A 4 1.58 16.16 5.71
N GLU A 5 0.65 16.13 4.76
CA GLU A 5 0.96 16.16 3.33
C GLU A 5 1.67 17.45 2.90
N ALA A 6 1.44 18.56 3.61
CA ALA A 6 2.07 19.85 3.34
C ALA A 6 3.44 20.06 4.00
N LEU A 7 3.80 19.22 4.99
CA LEU A 7 5.03 19.37 5.79
C LEU A 7 6.03 18.23 5.58
N SER A 8 5.69 17.24 4.75
CA SER A 8 6.56 16.11 4.49
C SER A 8 7.55 16.43 3.38
N ASP A 9 8.84 16.17 3.61
CA ASP A 9 9.89 16.24 2.59
C ASP A 9 10.00 14.94 1.76
N ASP A 10 9.12 13.97 2.01
CA ASP A 10 9.08 12.72 1.24
C ASP A 10 8.49 13.01 -0.15
N TYR A 11 9.27 12.68 -1.19
CA TYR A 11 8.89 12.84 -2.60
C TYR A 11 7.52 12.20 -2.95
N TYR A 12 7.16 11.11 -2.27
CA TYR A 12 5.91 10.38 -2.47
C TYR A 12 4.73 10.94 -1.67
N VAL A 13 4.98 11.89 -0.77
CA VAL A 13 3.96 12.59 0.02
C VAL A 13 3.72 13.97 -0.59
N PHE A 14 2.60 14.09 -1.31
CA PHE A 14 2.13 15.32 -1.94
C PHE A 14 0.71 15.66 -1.46
N PRO A 15 0.20 16.88 -1.69
CA PRO A 15 -1.18 17.22 -1.35
C PRO A 15 -2.18 16.23 -1.93
N GLY A 16 -2.97 15.57 -1.07
CA GLY A 16 -3.91 14.52 -1.45
C GLY A 16 -3.32 13.10 -1.58
N ALA A 17 -2.04 12.88 -1.26
CA ALA A 17 -1.42 11.56 -1.32
C ALA A 17 -2.11 10.53 -0.43
N ILE A 18 -2.59 10.90 0.77
CA ILE A 18 -3.34 9.98 1.65
C ILE A 18 -4.64 9.55 0.98
N ALA A 19 -5.39 10.51 0.40
CA ALA A 19 -6.63 10.23 -0.28
C ALA A 19 -6.42 9.34 -1.53
N TYR A 20 -5.32 9.60 -2.27
CA TYR A 20 -4.91 8.80 -3.42
C TYR A 20 -4.55 7.37 -2.99
N ALA A 21 -3.71 7.22 -1.97
CA ALA A 21 -3.31 5.93 -1.41
C ALA A 21 -4.52 5.11 -0.92
N LEU A 22 -5.45 5.72 -0.18
CA LEU A 22 -6.69 5.06 0.24
C LEU A 22 -7.54 4.59 -0.95
N ARG A 23 -7.65 5.41 -2.01
CA ARG A 23 -8.39 5.04 -3.21
C ARG A 23 -7.74 3.85 -3.93
N ARG A 24 -6.41 3.85 -4.05
CA ARG A 24 -5.65 2.75 -4.66
C ARG A 24 -5.77 1.46 -3.85
N TYR A 25 -5.65 1.57 -2.53
CA TYR A 25 -5.78 0.42 -1.64
C TYR A 25 -7.18 -0.21 -1.68
N ARG A 26 -8.24 0.62 -1.64
CA ARG A 26 -9.62 0.17 -1.86
C ARG A 26 -9.81 -0.44 -3.25
N GLY A 27 -9.23 0.18 -4.28
CA GLY A 27 -9.30 -0.30 -5.67
C GLY A 27 -8.72 -1.70 -5.83
N PHE A 28 -7.58 -1.98 -5.19
CA PHE A 28 -6.99 -3.32 -5.17
C PHE A 28 -7.95 -4.36 -4.57
N LEU A 29 -8.70 -3.99 -3.54
CA LEU A 29 -9.64 -4.87 -2.84
C LEU A 29 -11.06 -4.88 -3.45
N LYS A 30 -11.37 -4.02 -4.43
CA LYS A 30 -12.72 -3.86 -4.99
C LYS A 30 -13.20 -5.06 -5.82
N PRO A 31 -12.44 -5.60 -6.79
CA PRO A 31 -12.93 -6.69 -7.63
C PRO A 31 -13.37 -7.90 -6.81
N PRO A 32 -14.53 -8.52 -7.09
CA PRO A 32 -15.05 -9.65 -6.32
C PRO A 32 -14.20 -10.91 -6.52
N GLY A 33 -14.41 -11.91 -5.67
CA GLY A 33 -13.81 -13.24 -5.80
C GLY A 33 -12.84 -13.62 -4.69
N ARG A 34 -12.59 -14.94 -4.58
CA ARG A 34 -11.76 -15.57 -3.55
C ARG A 34 -10.33 -15.90 -4.03
N ARG A 35 -10.04 -15.69 -5.31
CA ARG A 35 -8.70 -15.94 -5.84
C ARG A 35 -7.69 -14.99 -5.19
N PRO A 36 -6.51 -15.50 -4.79
CA PRO A 36 -5.42 -14.64 -4.36
C PRO A 36 -5.10 -13.57 -5.39
N ARG A 37 -4.78 -12.39 -4.89
CA ARG A 37 -4.28 -11.25 -5.63
C ARG A 37 -2.83 -11.06 -5.28
N TYR A 38 -2.12 -10.51 -6.24
CA TYR A 38 -0.71 -10.25 -6.12
C TYR A 38 -0.51 -8.75 -6.31
N PRO A 39 0.05 -8.02 -5.32
CA PRO A 39 0.52 -6.66 -5.53
C PRO A 39 1.54 -6.61 -6.67
N TYR A 40 1.41 -5.63 -7.54
CA TYR A 40 2.32 -5.44 -8.67
C TYR A 40 3.29 -4.31 -8.35
N LEU A 41 4.57 -4.53 -8.65
CA LEU A 41 5.54 -3.45 -8.77
C LEU A 41 5.20 -2.67 -10.04
N ASP A 42 4.97 -1.36 -9.93
CA ASP A 42 4.92 -0.49 -11.10
C ASP A 42 6.37 -0.11 -11.45
N ASP A 43 6.75 -0.19 -12.72
CA ASP A 43 8.12 0.10 -13.16
C ASP A 43 8.38 1.61 -13.30
N CYS A 44 7.33 2.45 -13.12
CA CYS A 44 7.45 3.89 -13.12
C CYS A 44 7.57 4.48 -11.70
N ASP A 45 8.74 5.03 -11.39
CA ASP A 45 9.06 5.63 -10.08
C ASP A 45 8.48 7.03 -9.85
N CYS A 46 7.67 7.57 -10.77
CA CYS A 46 7.07 8.89 -10.54
C CYS A 46 6.03 8.83 -9.41
N ARG A 47 5.92 9.89 -8.61
CA ARG A 47 5.03 9.97 -7.42
C ARG A 47 3.57 9.58 -7.67
N GLY A 48 3.07 9.70 -8.91
CA GLY A 48 1.70 9.31 -9.28
C GLY A 48 1.55 7.82 -9.62
N CYS A 49 2.57 7.24 -10.26
CA CYS A 49 2.58 5.84 -10.69
C CYS A 49 3.04 4.91 -9.59
N SER A 50 3.97 5.30 -8.72
CA SER A 50 4.44 4.45 -7.61
C SER A 50 3.29 3.96 -6.72
N LEU A 51 2.30 4.84 -6.47
CA LEU A 51 1.10 4.52 -5.70
C LEU A 51 0.13 3.56 -6.43
N ARG A 52 0.43 3.17 -7.67
CA ARG A 52 -0.27 2.06 -8.32
C ARG A 52 0.07 0.73 -7.69
N ASP A 53 1.29 0.58 -7.16
CA ASP A 53 1.62 -0.49 -6.24
C ASP A 53 0.89 -0.24 -4.91
N VAL A 54 0.00 -1.17 -4.57
CA VAL A 54 -0.77 -1.11 -3.32
C VAL A 54 0.12 -1.16 -2.08
N ARG A 55 1.32 -1.74 -2.17
CA ARG A 55 2.29 -1.79 -1.07
C ARG A 55 2.90 -0.42 -0.81
N HIS A 56 3.26 0.29 -1.88
CA HIS A 56 3.74 1.66 -1.76
C HIS A 56 2.64 2.61 -1.27
N ALA A 57 1.38 2.39 -1.73
CA ALA A 57 0.24 3.09 -1.14
C ALA A 57 0.11 2.82 0.37
N ARG A 58 0.43 1.60 0.84
CA ARG A 58 0.42 1.27 2.26
C ARG A 58 1.60 1.90 3.02
N ASP A 59 2.76 2.06 2.40
CA ASP A 59 3.92 2.76 2.97
C ASP A 59 3.58 4.23 3.26
N VAL A 60 2.96 4.94 2.31
CA VAL A 60 2.50 6.33 2.51
C VAL A 60 1.48 6.42 3.66
N LEU A 61 0.55 5.47 3.74
CA LEU A 61 -0.41 5.43 4.85
C LEU A 61 0.26 5.13 6.19
N ASP A 62 1.32 4.34 6.20
CA ASP A 62 2.11 4.05 7.40
C ASP A 62 2.86 5.28 7.90
N GLY A 63 3.51 6.01 6.97
CA GLY A 63 4.14 7.30 7.26
C GLY A 63 3.14 8.30 7.86
N ALA A 64 1.97 8.43 7.23
CA ALA A 64 0.90 9.28 7.75
C ALA A 64 0.45 8.87 9.17
N LEU A 65 0.31 7.56 9.44
CA LEU A 65 -0.07 7.08 10.77
C LEU A 65 0.98 7.41 11.85
N LYS A 66 2.27 7.47 11.50
CA LYS A 66 3.35 7.83 12.44
C LYS A 66 3.36 9.31 12.79
N GLU A 67 3.03 10.18 11.84
CA GLU A 67 3.15 11.63 11.99
C GLU A 67 1.84 12.33 12.37
N LEU A 68 0.68 11.71 12.12
CA LEU A 68 -0.60 12.35 12.41
C LEU A 68 -0.86 12.52 13.92
N PRO A 69 -1.53 13.61 14.34
CA PRO A 69 -1.99 13.78 15.71
C PRO A 69 -2.93 12.64 16.16
N PRO A 70 -3.03 12.35 17.47
CA PRO A 70 -3.70 11.15 17.98
C PRO A 70 -5.11 10.90 17.43
N ARG A 71 -5.95 11.95 17.35
CA ARG A 71 -7.32 11.82 16.84
C ARG A 71 -7.36 11.43 15.36
N ALA A 72 -6.62 12.17 14.52
CA ALA A 72 -6.56 11.90 13.09
C ALA A 72 -5.91 10.53 12.78
N ARG A 73 -4.89 10.17 13.57
CA ARG A 73 -4.25 8.85 13.54
C ARG A 73 -5.25 7.73 13.85
N ALA A 74 -6.07 7.89 14.90
CA ALA A 74 -7.06 6.89 15.27
C ALA A 74 -8.12 6.69 14.18
N GLU A 75 -8.62 7.77 13.59
CA GLU A 75 -9.59 7.70 12.50
C GLU A 75 -9.01 7.01 11.26
N LEU A 76 -7.81 7.42 10.83
CA LEU A 76 -7.13 6.78 9.70
C LEU A 76 -6.81 5.31 10.01
N GLY A 77 -6.34 5.03 11.23
CA GLY A 77 -5.96 3.69 11.67
C GLY A 77 -7.10 2.68 11.59
N ARG A 78 -8.32 3.08 11.96
CA ARG A 78 -9.50 2.20 11.83
C ARG A 78 -9.78 1.84 10.37
N VAL A 79 -9.69 2.83 9.47
CA VAL A 79 -9.90 2.59 8.02
C VAL A 79 -8.82 1.67 7.48
N VAL A 80 -7.55 1.95 7.78
CA VAL A 80 -6.41 1.16 7.31
C VAL A 80 -6.47 -0.26 7.86
N ALA A 81 -6.82 -0.46 9.13
CA ALA A 81 -6.97 -1.80 9.71
C ALA A 81 -8.06 -2.64 9.02
N GLY A 82 -9.15 -2.02 8.56
CA GLY A 82 -10.15 -2.68 7.72
C GLY A 82 -9.59 -3.16 6.39
N LEU A 83 -8.80 -2.30 5.73
CA LEU A 83 -8.15 -2.62 4.46
C LEU A 83 -7.06 -3.69 4.63
N ASP A 84 -6.25 -3.61 5.69
CA ASP A 84 -5.18 -4.56 6.00
C ASP A 84 -5.73 -5.98 6.21
N ARG A 85 -6.88 -6.13 6.88
CA ARG A 85 -7.57 -7.43 6.98
C ARG A 85 -7.98 -7.97 5.61
N GLY A 86 -8.55 -7.12 4.76
CA GLY A 86 -8.91 -7.49 3.40
C GLY A 86 -7.68 -7.87 2.55
N TYR A 87 -6.58 -7.15 2.71
CA TYR A 87 -5.33 -7.43 2.03
C TYR A 87 -4.73 -8.77 2.46
N LEU A 88 -4.70 -9.07 3.77
CA LEU A 88 -4.26 -10.36 4.29
C LEU A 88 -5.10 -11.52 3.78
N ALA A 89 -6.43 -11.36 3.75
CA ALA A 89 -7.35 -12.38 3.27
C ALA A 89 -7.24 -12.63 1.75
N ARG A 90 -6.73 -11.66 0.99
CA ARG A 90 -6.70 -11.69 -0.48
C ARG A 90 -5.32 -11.83 -1.08
N THR A 91 -4.25 -11.79 -0.30
CA THR A 91 -2.89 -12.01 -0.78
C THR A 91 -2.32 -13.28 -0.16
N LEU A 92 -1.21 -13.80 -0.68
CA LEU A 92 -0.53 -14.96 -0.09
C LEU A 92 0.78 -14.53 0.57
N PRO A 93 1.20 -15.17 1.68
CA PRO A 93 2.52 -14.92 2.26
C PRO A 93 3.61 -15.34 1.27
N ASP A 94 4.68 -14.54 1.16
CA ASP A 94 5.86 -14.94 0.41
C ASP A 94 6.76 -15.83 1.30
N PRO A 95 6.92 -17.13 0.99
CA PRO A 95 7.76 -18.04 1.78
C PRO A 95 9.23 -17.62 1.77
N LEU A 96 9.68 -16.91 0.72
CA LEU A 96 11.05 -16.43 0.54
C LEU A 96 11.22 -14.98 1.01
N ALA A 97 10.21 -14.38 1.65
CA ALA A 97 10.32 -13.00 2.13
C ALA A 97 11.51 -12.79 3.06
N HIS A 98 11.88 -13.81 3.84
CA HIS A 98 12.98 -13.74 4.80
C HIS A 98 14.37 -13.71 4.15
N THR A 99 14.51 -14.21 2.92
CA THR A 99 15.79 -14.16 2.17
C THR A 99 15.90 -12.88 1.35
N ARG A 100 14.78 -12.36 0.85
CA ARG A 100 14.72 -11.16 0.00
C ARG A 100 14.68 -9.86 0.80
N ARG A 101 14.09 -9.89 1.99
CA ARG A 101 13.82 -8.71 2.82
C ARG A 101 14.17 -9.04 4.29
N PRO A 102 15.30 -8.52 4.82
CA PRO A 102 15.64 -8.68 6.22
C PRO A 102 14.49 -8.24 7.14
N ARG A 103 14.32 -8.90 8.29
CA ARG A 103 13.27 -8.49 9.25
C ARG A 103 13.55 -7.05 9.72
N GLY A 104 12.51 -6.21 9.66
CA GLY A 104 12.55 -4.85 10.19
C GLY A 104 12.89 -3.75 9.17
N THR A 105 13.22 -4.10 7.92
CA THR A 105 13.48 -3.10 6.87
C THR A 105 12.21 -2.60 6.20
N ASP A 106 11.21 -3.49 6.04
CA ASP A 106 9.96 -3.20 5.35
C ASP A 106 8.73 -3.56 6.19
N GLY A 107 7.60 -2.92 5.90
CA GLY A 107 6.30 -3.30 6.45
C GLY A 107 5.89 -4.72 6.08
N TRP A 108 5.08 -5.38 6.92
CA TRP A 108 4.66 -6.77 6.72
C TRP A 108 3.92 -7.00 5.37
N TRP A 109 3.31 -5.97 4.80
CA TRP A 109 2.61 -6.02 3.51
C TRP A 109 3.53 -6.25 2.31
N HIS A 110 4.83 -5.99 2.45
CA HIS A 110 5.88 -6.33 1.48
C HIS A 110 6.30 -7.80 1.54
N ARG A 111 5.88 -8.53 2.57
CA ARG A 111 6.17 -9.96 2.75
C ARG A 111 5.09 -10.86 2.15
N ARG A 112 4.46 -10.38 1.08
CA ARG A 112 3.40 -11.08 0.32
C ARG A 112 3.90 -11.35 -1.10
N LEU A 113 3.38 -12.41 -1.71
CA LEU A 113 3.76 -12.79 -3.07
C LEU A 113 3.42 -11.65 -4.04
N GLU A 114 4.43 -11.23 -4.79
CA GLU A 114 4.30 -10.19 -5.81
C GLU A 114 3.77 -10.78 -7.12
N GLY A 115 3.08 -9.94 -7.90
CA GLY A 115 2.59 -10.32 -9.21
C GLY A 115 3.73 -10.43 -10.21
N CYS A 116 3.55 -11.21 -11.27
CA CYS A 116 4.51 -11.22 -12.35
C CYS A 116 4.57 -9.83 -13.01
N ARG A 117 5.75 -9.22 -13.05
CA ARG A 117 6.00 -7.88 -13.62
C ARG A 117 5.45 -7.74 -15.05
N TYR A 118 5.49 -8.82 -15.81
CA TYR A 118 5.06 -8.87 -17.22
C TYR A 118 3.58 -9.21 -17.43
N ALA A 119 2.83 -9.55 -16.38
CA ALA A 119 1.42 -9.97 -16.48
C ALA A 119 0.42 -8.82 -16.29
N GLN A 120 0.88 -7.56 -16.39
CA GLN A 120 -0.01 -6.39 -16.32
C GLN A 120 -0.78 -6.16 -17.64
N SER A 121 -0.47 -6.91 -18.69
CA SER A 121 -1.18 -6.92 -19.97
C SER A 121 -2.43 -7.80 -19.90
N GLY A 122 -3.57 -7.16 -19.62
CA GLY A 122 -4.84 -7.53 -20.24
C GLY A 122 -5.67 -8.62 -19.55
N SER A 123 -6.93 -8.26 -19.36
CA SER A 123 -8.07 -9.12 -19.06
C SER A 123 -8.04 -10.48 -19.77
N VAL A 124 -8.46 -11.52 -19.05
CA VAL A 124 -9.26 -12.61 -19.61
C VAL A 124 -10.70 -12.42 -19.18
#